data_AF-A0A2N5ADG7-F1
#
_entry.id   AF-A0A2N5ADG7-F1
#
_cell.length_a   1.000
_cell.length_b   1.000
_cell.length_c   1.000
_cell.angle_alpha   90.00
_cell.angle_beta   90.00
_cell.angle_gamma   90.00
#
_symmetry.space_group_name_H-M   'P 1'
#
loop_
_entity.id
_entity.type
_entity.pdbx_description
1 polymer ?
#
loop_
_entity_poly.entity_id
_entity_poly.type
_entity_poly.pdbx_seq_one_letter_code
_entity_poly.pdbx_strand_id
1 'polypeptide(L)'
;QYLAKKNINVWIRYVVVPGWSDDDDSAHRLGEFTRDMGNVEKIELLPYHELGKHKWVAMGEEYKLDGVHPPKKETMERVKGILEQYGHKVMY
;
A
#
# COMPACT_ATOMS: atom_id res chain seq x y z
N GLN A 1 4.04 3.10 -16.34
CA GLN A 1 5.48 3.28 -16.69
C GLN A 1 5.85 4.64 -17.30
N TYR A 2 4.96 5.65 -17.42
CA TYR A 2 5.34 6.96 -17.99
C TYR A 2 6.42 7.70 -17.19
N LEU A 3 6.30 7.72 -15.85
CA LEU A 3 7.30 8.34 -14.96
C LEU A 3 8.66 7.64 -15.06
N ALA A 4 8.65 6.30 -15.15
CA ALA A 4 9.85 5.49 -15.37
C ALA A 4 10.57 5.84 -16.68
N LYS A 5 9.83 5.97 -17.78
CA LYS A 5 10.39 6.38 -19.09
C LYS A 5 11.03 7.78 -19.06
N LYS A 6 10.61 8.64 -18.15
CA LYS A 6 11.18 9.98 -17.93
C LYS A 6 12.25 10.01 -16.85
N ASN A 7 12.57 8.87 -16.24
CA ASN A 7 13.48 8.74 -15.12
C ASN A 7 13.17 9.73 -13.97
N ILE A 8 11.87 9.92 -13.69
CA ILE A 8 11.42 10.78 -12.59
C ILE A 8 11.46 9.95 -11.31
N ASN A 9 12.19 10.38 -10.29
CA ASN A 9 12.24 9.66 -9.02
C ASN A 9 10.85 9.57 -8.38
N VAL A 10 10.45 8.36 -8.00
CA VAL A 10 9.11 8.08 -7.46
C VAL A 10 9.21 7.30 -6.16
N TRP A 11 8.32 7.67 -5.22
CA TRP A 11 7.97 6.83 -4.08
C TRP A 11 6.61 6.22 -4.33
N ILE A 12 6.52 4.91 -4.17
CA ILE A 12 5.23 4.22 -4.24
C ILE A 12 4.65 4.18 -2.84
N ARG A 13 3.40 4.58 -2.71
CA ARG A 13 2.64 4.48 -1.47
C ARG A 13 1.56 3.43 -1.63
N TYR A 14 1.53 2.45 -0.74
CA TYR A 14 0.58 1.37 -0.77
C TYR A 14 -0.15 1.28 0.58
N VAL A 15 -1.46 1.51 0.55
CA VAL A 15 -2.30 1.43 1.75
C VAL A 15 -2.77 0.00 1.92
N VAL A 16 -2.45 -0.60 3.06
CA VAL A 16 -2.79 -1.98 3.41
C VAL A 16 -4.09 -1.98 4.21
N VAL A 17 -5.16 -2.47 3.60
CA VAL A 17 -6.52 -2.55 4.14
C VAL A 17 -6.89 -4.03 4.24
N PRO A 18 -7.24 -4.55 5.44
CA PRO A 18 -7.62 -5.94 5.61
C PRO A 18 -8.81 -6.36 4.73
N GLY A 19 -8.64 -7.45 3.97
CA GLY A 19 -9.61 -7.99 3.03
C GLY A 19 -9.62 -7.35 1.64
N TRP A 20 -8.74 -6.37 1.37
CA TRP A 20 -8.73 -5.63 0.11
C TRP A 20 -7.35 -5.56 -0.54
N SER A 21 -6.31 -5.28 0.25
CA SER A 21 -4.95 -5.06 -0.27
C SER A 21 -3.87 -5.71 0.59
N ASP A 22 -4.28 -6.53 1.56
CA ASP A 22 -3.40 -7.28 2.45
C ASP A 22 -3.08 -8.71 1.97
N ASP A 23 -3.64 -9.13 0.84
CA ASP A 23 -3.38 -10.44 0.26
C ASP A 23 -2.00 -10.54 -0.42
N ASP A 24 -1.46 -11.76 -0.48
CA ASP A 24 -0.12 -12.02 -1.03
C ASP A 24 -0.07 -11.79 -2.56
N ASP A 25 -1.14 -12.09 -3.28
CA ASP A 25 -1.19 -11.96 -4.75
C ASP A 25 -1.04 -10.48 -5.15
N SER A 26 -1.82 -9.59 -4.54
CA SER A 26 -1.72 -8.15 -4.75
C SER A 26 -0.34 -7.61 -4.39
N ALA A 27 0.27 -8.09 -3.30
CA ALA A 27 1.62 -7.68 -2.91
C ALA A 27 2.67 -8.13 -3.93
N HIS A 28 2.60 -9.38 -4.42
CA HIS A 28 3.48 -9.87 -5.47
C HIS A 28 3.30 -9.11 -6.78
N ARG A 29 2.05 -8.85 -7.20
CA ARG A 29 1.74 -8.10 -8.42
C ARG A 29 2.25 -6.66 -8.36
N LEU A 30 2.16 -6.02 -7.20
CA LEU A 30 2.76 -4.70 -6.99
C LEU A 30 4.27 -4.76 -7.17
N GLY A 31 4.93 -5.70 -6.48
CA GLY A 31 6.38 -5.88 -6.56
C GLY A 31 6.86 -6.18 -7.98
N GLU A 32 6.18 -7.07 -8.70
CA GLU A 32 6.48 -7.42 -10.10
C GLU A 32 6.33 -6.20 -11.01
N PHE A 33 5.23 -5.46 -10.87
CA PHE A 33 4.98 -4.27 -11.67
C PHE A 33 6.03 -3.17 -11.45
N THR A 34 6.50 -2.99 -10.22
CA THR A 34 7.46 -1.92 -9.87
C THR A 34 8.92 -2.30 -10.04
N ARG A 35 9.26 -3.61 -10.08
CA ARG A 35 10.64 -4.12 -10.18
C ARG A 35 11.45 -3.48 -11.30
N ASP A 36 10.89 -3.47 -12.51
CA ASP A 36 11.63 -3.08 -13.72
C ASP A 36 11.58 -1.58 -14.04
N MET A 37 10.94 -0.78 -13.18
CA MET A 37 10.77 0.66 -13.45
C MET A 37 12.07 1.46 -13.27
N GLY A 38 13.02 0.99 -12.46
CA GLY A 38 14.35 1.58 -12.25
C GLY A 38 14.39 2.95 -11.54
N ASN A 39 13.27 3.66 -11.47
CA ASN A 39 13.13 5.00 -10.88
C ASN A 39 12.36 5.00 -9.53
N VAL A 40 12.00 3.82 -9.01
CA VAL A 40 11.30 3.67 -7.72
C VAL A 40 12.33 3.67 -6.60
N GLU A 41 12.42 4.75 -5.84
CA GLU A 41 13.40 4.86 -4.76
C GLU A 41 13.02 4.04 -3.51
N LYS A 42 11.71 3.94 -3.24
CA LYS A 42 11.17 3.16 -2.12
C LYS A 42 9.68 2.90 -2.25
N ILE A 43 9.21 1.92 -1.50
CA ILE A 43 7.79 1.67 -1.24
C ILE A 43 7.49 2.02 0.22
N GLU A 44 6.52 2.88 0.45
CA GLU A 44 5.97 3.22 1.76
C GLU A 44 4.68 2.45 1.98
N LEU A 45 4.68 1.55 2.97
CA LEU A 45 3.48 0.84 3.40
C LEU A 45 2.75 1.68 4.44
N LEU A 46 1.47 1.93 4.21
CA LEU A 46 0.61 2.62 5.17
C LEU A 46 -0.46 1.65 5.69
N PRO A 47 -0.48 1.33 7.00
CA PRO A 47 -1.59 0.58 7.56
C PRO A 47 -2.85 1.42 7.46
N TYR A 48 -3.95 0.80 7.06
CA TYR A 48 -5.27 1.43 7.11
C TYR A 48 -5.58 1.96 8.51
N HIS A 49 -6.29 3.07 8.56
CA HIS A 49 -6.79 3.68 9.79
C HIS A 49 -8.21 4.24 9.56
N GLU A 50 -9.03 4.28 10.60
CA GLU A 50 -10.39 4.83 10.55
C GLU A 50 -10.44 6.38 10.64
N LEU A 51 -9.28 7.04 10.65
CA LEU A 51 -9.19 8.51 10.72
C LEU A 51 -9.88 9.13 9.50
N GLY A 52 -10.85 10.00 9.77
CA GLY A 52 -11.67 10.66 8.75
C GLY A 52 -13.11 10.12 8.65
N LYS A 53 -13.46 9.02 9.35
CA LYS A 53 -14.84 8.51 9.43
C LYS A 53 -15.86 9.60 9.79
N HIS A 54 -15.52 10.50 10.73
CA HIS A 54 -16.38 11.62 11.13
C HIS A 54 -16.73 12.58 9.98
N LYS A 55 -15.90 12.68 8.93
CA LYS A 55 -16.20 13.53 7.76
C LYS A 55 -17.35 12.95 6.93
N TRP A 56 -17.39 11.62 6.78
CA TRP A 56 -18.52 10.92 6.12
C TRP A 56 -19.81 11.14 6.90
N VAL A 57 -19.76 10.92 8.22
CA VAL A 57 -20.90 11.16 9.12
C VAL A 57 -21.39 12.60 9.03
N ALA A 58 -20.48 13.58 9.00
CA ALA A 58 -20.83 14.99 8.88
C ALA A 58 -21.50 15.36 7.55
N MET A 59 -21.20 14.61 6.47
CA MET A 59 -21.83 14.77 5.17
C MET A 59 -23.12 13.94 5.03
N GLY A 60 -23.51 13.19 6.05
CA GLY A 60 -24.66 12.27 5.99
C GLY A 60 -24.41 11.05 5.10
N GLU A 61 -23.14 10.69 4.86
CA GLU A 61 -22.73 9.59 4.01
C GLU A 61 -22.34 8.34 4.82
N GLU A 62 -22.60 7.17 4.24
CA GLU A 62 -22.21 5.88 4.82
C GLU A 62 -20.71 5.61 4.64
N TYR A 63 -20.02 5.32 5.74
CA TYR A 63 -18.63 4.90 5.69
C TYR A 63 -18.51 3.38 5.52
N LYS A 64 -18.23 2.93 4.29
CA LYS A 64 -18.25 1.50 3.92
C LYS A 64 -17.18 0.61 4.57
N LEU A 65 -16.16 1.20 5.17
CA LEU A 65 -15.12 0.48 5.91
C LEU A 65 -15.38 0.45 7.42
N ASP A 66 -16.61 0.76 7.84
CA ASP A 66 -16.97 0.62 9.25
C ASP A 66 -16.82 -0.83 9.71
N GLY A 67 -16.24 -1.03 10.89
CA GLY A 67 -15.89 -2.33 11.43
C GLY A 67 -14.63 -2.98 10.85
N VAL A 68 -14.01 -2.39 9.83
CA VAL A 68 -12.65 -2.78 9.40
C VAL A 68 -11.66 -2.11 10.33
N HIS A 69 -10.77 -2.89 10.93
CA HIS A 69 -9.72 -2.39 11.82
C HIS A 69 -8.36 -2.30 11.10
N PRO A 70 -7.39 -1.53 11.64
CA PRO A 70 -6.03 -1.53 11.13
C PRO A 70 -5.43 -2.94 11.00
N PRO A 71 -4.60 -3.20 9.97
CA PRO A 71 -3.95 -4.50 9.81
C PRO A 71 -3.03 -4.80 11.00
N LYS A 72 -2.88 -6.09 11.32
CA LYS A 72 -1.93 -6.54 12.33
C LYS A 72 -0.51 -6.22 11.88
N LYS A 73 0.41 -6.05 12.85
CA LYS A 73 1.85 -5.90 12.55
C LYS A 73 2.38 -7.05 11.68
N GLU A 74 1.98 -8.28 11.96
CA GLU A 74 2.36 -9.46 11.18
C GLU A 74 1.96 -9.36 9.70
N THR A 75 0.76 -8.83 9.41
CA THR A 75 0.30 -8.58 8.04
C THR A 75 1.21 -7.58 7.34
N MET A 76 1.59 -6.51 8.03
CA MET A 76 2.47 -5.47 7.47
C MET A 76 3.88 -5.99 7.21
N GLU A 77 4.45 -6.76 8.14
CA GLU A 77 5.77 -7.39 7.94
C GLU A 77 5.74 -8.43 6.81
N ARG A 78 4.65 -9.19 6.66
CA ARG A 78 4.47 -10.12 5.53
C ARG A 78 4.48 -9.39 4.19
N VAL A 79 3.63 -8.37 4.04
CA VAL A 79 3.55 -7.56 2.80
C VAL A 79 4.89 -6.89 2.50
N LYS A 80 5.55 -6.35 3.53
CA LYS A 80 6.90 -5.79 3.42
C LYS A 80 7.89 -6.81 2.88
N GLY A 81 7.95 -7.99 3.50
CA GLY A 81 8.87 -9.06 3.09
C GLY A 81 8.65 -9.51 1.65
N ILE A 82 7.38 -9.59 1.19
CA ILE A 82 7.07 -9.89 -0.21
C ILE A 82 7.66 -8.84 -1.15
N LEU A 83 7.44 -7.56 -0.87
CA LEU A 83 7.91 -6.47 -1.74
C LEU A 83 9.44 -6.35 -1.75
N GLU A 84 10.11 -6.65 -0.64
CA GLU A 84 11.57 -6.69 -0.54
C GLU A 84 12.19 -7.78 -1.44
N GLN A 85 11.48 -8.89 -1.72
CA GLN A 85 11.94 -9.92 -2.68
C GLN A 85 12.07 -9.40 -4.12
N TYR A 86 11.47 -8.26 -4.44
CA TYR A 86 11.58 -7.60 -5.74
C TYR A 86 12.70 -6.55 -5.80
N GLY A 87 13.50 -6.43 -4.74
CA GLY A 87 14.65 -5.51 -4.68
C GLY A 87 14.30 -4.09 -4.24
N HIS A 88 13.10 -3.86 -3.72
CA HIS A 88 12.67 -2.55 -3.24
C HIS A 88 13.14 -2.30 -1.80
N LYS A 89 13.52 -1.05 -1.52
CA LYS A 89 13.57 -0.53 -0.14
C LYS A 89 12.14 -0.30 0.33
N VAL A 90 11.67 -1.05 1.32
CA VAL A 90 10.32 -0.91 1.88
C VAL A 90 10.37 -0.28 3.26
N MET A 91 9.55 0.74 3.49
CA MET A 91 9.42 1.40 4.79
C MET A 91 8.04 1.11 5.38
N TYR A 92 8.05 0.60 6.61
CA TYR A 92 6.91 0.37 7.49
C TYR A 92 7.37 0.64 8.92
#